data_AF-A0AAN8D8Q4-F1
#
_entry.id   AF-A0AAN8D8Q4-F1
#
_cell.length_a   1.000
_cell.length_b   1.000
_cell.length_c   1.000
_cell.angle_alpha   90.00
_cell.angle_beta   90.00
_cell.angle_gamma   90.00
#
_symmetry.space_group_name_H-M   'P 1'
#
loop_
_entity.id
_entity.type
_entity.pdbx_description
1 polymer ?
#
loop_
_entity_poly.entity_id
_entity_poly.type
_entity_poly.pdbx_seq_one_letter_code
_entity_poly.pdbx_strand_id
1 'polypeptide(L)'
;MDRLETKWRSELSSILDELTEEHFRKPVSNLEEIPQGLKEGRLRGDMINLIIQYYGTVESIPLIDRQMRILPRKDNRVQKWLRDIKKELKTFQEQDQGRRDENDMR
;
A
#
# COMPACT_ATOMS: atom_id res chain seq x y z
N MET A 1 10.16 -6.23 11.59
CA MET A 1 9.10 -5.62 10.77
C MET A 1 7.75 -6.03 11.31
N ASP A 2 6.79 -5.11 11.29
CA ASP A 2 5.42 -5.38 11.70
C ASP A 2 4.79 -6.46 10.79
N ARG A 3 3.91 -7.31 11.34
CA ARG A 3 3.24 -8.38 10.57
C ARG A 3 2.44 -7.79 9.40
N LEU A 4 1.80 -6.65 9.64
CA LEU A 4 1.04 -5.91 8.63
C LEU A 4 1.96 -5.40 7.51
N GLU A 5 3.12 -4.84 7.85
CA GLU A 5 4.09 -4.36 6.85
C GLU A 5 4.60 -5.50 5.97
N THR A 6 4.95 -6.63 6.58
CA THR A 6 5.48 -7.79 5.85
C THR A 6 4.46 -8.33 4.85
N LYS A 7 3.20 -8.48 5.28
CA LYS A 7 2.12 -8.89 4.39
C LYS A 7 1.86 -7.85 3.31
N TRP A 8 1.82 -6.57 3.69
CA TRP A 8 1.56 -5.49 2.76
C TRP A 8 2.63 -5.41 1.67
N ARG A 9 3.92 -5.52 2.00
CA ARG A 9 5.01 -5.58 1.01
C ARG A 9 4.82 -6.72 0.02
N SER A 10 4.44 -7.91 0.50
CA SER A 10 4.18 -9.08 -0.36
C SER A 10 3.00 -8.88 -1.31
N GLU A 11 1.89 -8.34 -0.79
CA GLU A 11 0.71 -8.06 -1.61
C GLU A 11 0.93 -6.90 -2.57
N LEU A 12 1.63 -5.85 -2.14
CA LEU A 12 2.01 -4.72 -2.99
C LEU A 12 2.90 -5.19 -4.15
N SER A 13 3.90 -6.06 -3.88
CA SER A 13 4.69 -6.68 -4.95
C SER A 13 3.79 -7.38 -5.95
N SER A 14 2.88 -8.24 -5.46
CA SER A 14 1.96 -9.00 -6.30
C SER A 14 1.05 -8.08 -7.13
N ILE A 15 0.54 -6.99 -6.55
CA ILE A 15 -0.27 -5.99 -7.26
C ILE A 15 0.54 -5.33 -8.37
N LEU A 16 1.76 -4.88 -8.08
CA LEU A 16 2.60 -4.17 -9.05
C LEU A 16 3.07 -5.08 -10.19
N ASP A 17 3.27 -6.37 -9.94
CA ASP A 17 3.63 -7.37 -10.95
C ASP A 17 2.48 -7.65 -11.93
N GLU A 18 1.22 -7.52 -11.49
CA GLU A 18 0.05 -7.63 -12.38
C GLU A 18 -0.17 -6.37 -13.25
N LEU A 19 0.60 -5.29 -13.04
CA LEU A 19 0.51 -4.07 -13.84
C LEU A 19 1.45 -4.15 -15.04
N THR A 20 0.92 -3.86 -16.24
CA THR A 20 1.76 -3.55 -17.40
C THR A 20 2.59 -2.29 -17.11
N GLU A 21 3.66 -2.07 -17.86
CA GLU A 21 4.52 -0.89 -17.67
C GLU A 21 3.73 0.44 -17.70
N GLU A 22 2.76 0.56 -18.60
CA GLU A 22 1.88 1.75 -18.67
C GLU A 22 0.97 1.87 -17.43
N HIS A 23 0.37 0.76 -17.01
CA HIS A 23 -0.44 0.70 -15.80
C HIS A 23 0.39 0.86 -14.53
N PHE A 24 1.70 0.63 -14.56
CA PHE A 24 2.57 0.88 -13.42
C PHE A 24 2.92 2.37 -13.29
N ARG A 25 3.27 3.03 -14.40
CA ARG A 25 3.72 4.43 -14.39
C ARG A 25 2.64 5.42 -13.98
N LYS A 26 1.39 5.24 -14.41
CA LYS A 26 0.28 6.17 -14.09
C LYS A 26 0.03 6.30 -12.56
N PRO A 27 -0.20 5.22 -11.80
CA PRO A 27 -0.35 5.25 -10.34
C PRO A 27 0.84 5.84 -9.61
N VAL A 28 2.06 5.42 -10.00
CA VAL A 28 3.29 5.82 -9.32
C VAL A 28 3.56 7.30 -9.52
N SER A 29 3.27 7.83 -10.72
CA SER A 29 3.39 9.27 -10.99
C SER A 29 2.50 10.11 -10.06
N ASN A 30 1.30 9.61 -9.74
CA ASN A 30 0.33 10.28 -8.85
C ASN A 30 0.69 10.20 -7.36
N LEU A 31 1.81 9.57 -6.97
CA LEU A 31 2.26 9.51 -5.58
C LEU A 31 3.04 10.77 -5.22
N GLU A 32 2.34 11.86 -4.90
CA GLU A 32 2.90 13.22 -4.79
C GLU A 32 4.00 13.39 -3.72
N GLU A 33 3.98 12.59 -2.64
CA GLU A 33 4.99 12.70 -1.58
C GLU A 33 6.35 12.15 -2.00
N ILE A 34 6.38 11.26 -3.01
CA ILE A 34 7.62 10.73 -3.56
C ILE A 34 8.08 11.72 -4.66
N PRO A 35 9.28 12.32 -4.54
CA PRO A 35 9.83 13.17 -5.58
C PRO A 35 9.90 12.48 -6.95
N GLN A 36 9.56 13.21 -8.02
CA GLN A 36 9.50 12.64 -9.37
C GLN A 36 10.82 12.01 -9.82
N GLY A 37 11.95 12.69 -9.54
CA GLY A 37 13.29 12.16 -9.85
C GLY A 37 13.65 10.87 -9.10
N LEU A 38 12.91 10.51 -8.05
CA LEU A 38 13.07 9.22 -7.36
C LEU A 38 12.19 8.11 -7.93
N LYS A 39 11.20 8.42 -8.79
CA LYS A 39 10.32 7.44 -9.43
C LYS A 39 10.85 7.00 -10.81
N GLU A 40 11.54 7.90 -11.50
CA GLU A 40 12.00 7.69 -12.86
C GLU A 40 13.00 6.53 -12.98
N GLY A 41 12.78 5.63 -13.93
CA GLY A 41 13.68 4.52 -14.23
C GLY A 41 13.79 3.43 -13.16
N ARG A 42 13.00 3.50 -12.08
CA ARG A 42 13.09 2.54 -10.98
C ARG A 42 12.43 1.19 -11.29
N LEU A 43 13.02 0.15 -10.72
CA LEU A 43 12.44 -1.19 -10.70
C LEU A 43 11.24 -1.23 -9.76
N ARG A 44 10.27 -2.11 -10.06
CA ARG A 44 9.07 -2.32 -9.23
C ARG A 44 9.41 -2.58 -7.75
N GLY A 45 10.42 -3.41 -7.50
CA GLY A 45 10.88 -3.75 -6.14
C GLY A 45 11.38 -2.54 -5.35
N ASP A 46 12.12 -1.63 -5.98
CA ASP A 46 12.56 -0.39 -5.34
C ASP A 46 11.38 0.53 -5.05
N MET A 47 10.36 0.46 -5.91
CA MET A 47 9.15 1.26 -5.78
C MET A 47 8.35 0.89 -4.53
N ILE A 48 8.31 -0.40 -4.17
CA ILE A 48 7.72 -0.90 -2.91
C ILE A 48 8.41 -0.21 -1.73
N ASN A 49 9.74 -0.18 -1.71
CA ASN A 49 10.49 0.41 -0.60
C ASN A 49 10.20 1.89 -0.42
N LEU A 50 10.16 2.65 -1.51
CA LEU A 50 9.85 4.09 -1.47
C LEU A 50 8.41 4.37 -1.04
N ILE A 51 7.44 3.58 -1.51
CA ILE A 51 6.04 3.71 -1.09
C ILE A 51 5.94 3.55 0.44
N ILE A 52 6.58 2.51 0.99
CA ILE A 52 6.58 2.28 2.45
C ILE A 52 7.37 3.36 3.19
N GLN A 53 8.49 3.83 2.64
CA GLN A 53 9.33 4.84 3.29
C GLN A 53 8.63 6.20 3.41
N TYR A 54 7.92 6.64 2.36
CA TYR A 54 7.29 7.96 2.34
C TYR A 54 5.93 7.97 3.02
N TYR A 55 5.10 6.97 2.76
CA TYR A 55 3.72 6.93 3.27
C TYR A 55 3.57 6.05 4.52
N GLY A 56 4.54 5.20 4.85
CA GLY A 56 4.35 4.17 5.87
C GLY A 56 3.39 3.07 5.42
N THR A 57 3.26 2.01 6.23
CA THR A 57 2.39 0.87 5.92
C THR A 57 0.90 1.24 5.94
N VAL A 58 0.47 2.01 6.94
CA VAL A 58 -0.95 2.31 7.18
C VAL A 58 -1.54 3.18 6.07
N GLU A 59 -0.86 4.26 5.67
CA GLU A 59 -1.39 5.20 4.67
C GLU A 59 -1.19 4.70 3.23
N SER A 60 -0.15 3.91 2.97
CA SER A 60 0.08 3.39 1.61
C SER A 60 -1.00 2.40 1.15
N ILE A 61 -1.63 1.64 2.05
CA ILE A 61 -2.70 0.68 1.72
C ILE A 61 -3.91 1.37 1.04
N PRO A 62 -4.61 2.33 1.68
CA PRO A 62 -5.74 3.02 1.06
C PRO A 62 -5.32 3.88 -0.14
N LEU A 63 -4.09 4.39 -0.15
CA LEU A 63 -3.55 5.15 -1.28
C LEU A 63 -3.45 4.28 -2.54
N ILE A 64 -2.85 3.09 -2.44
CA ILE A 64 -2.75 2.17 -3.57
C ILE A 64 -4.12 1.65 -4.00
N ASP A 65 -5.04 1.35 -3.07
CA ASP A 65 -6.43 1.01 -3.40
C ASP A 65 -7.10 2.11 -4.24
N ARG A 66 -6.91 3.38 -3.88
CA ARG A 66 -7.41 4.53 -4.65
C ARG A 66 -6.79 4.58 -6.05
N GLN A 67 -5.48 4.41 -6.18
CA GLN A 67 -4.83 4.42 -7.49
C GLN A 67 -5.28 3.26 -8.39
N MET A 68 -5.53 2.07 -7.83
CA MET A 68 -6.08 0.95 -8.59
C MET A 68 -7.50 1.22 -9.08
N ARG A 69 -8.32 1.97 -8.32
CA ARG A 69 -9.65 2.41 -8.78
C ARG A 69 -9.57 3.46 -9.89
N ILE A 70 -8.58 4.35 -9.86
CA ILE A 70 -8.33 5.36 -10.91
C ILE A 70 -7.88 4.69 -12.22
N LEU A 71 -7.15 3.56 -12.13
CA LEU A 71 -6.75 2.72 -13.28
C LEU A 71 -7.80 1.73 -13.78
N PRO A 72 -9.06 1.92 -13.46
CA PRO A 72 -10.07 0.86 -13.31
C PRO A 72 -9.59 -0.60 -13.18
N ARG A 73 -8.58 -0.92 -12.34
CA ARG A 73 -8.12 -2.30 -12.10
C ARG A 73 -9.11 -3.06 -11.23
N LYS A 74 -10.17 -3.58 -11.87
CA LYS A 74 -11.26 -4.34 -11.26
C LYS A 74 -11.06 -5.85 -11.30
N ASP A 75 -9.88 -6.32 -11.71
CA ASP A 75 -9.61 -7.75 -11.80
C ASP A 75 -9.66 -8.42 -10.41
N ASN A 76 -10.16 -9.65 -10.38
CA ASN A 76 -10.46 -10.35 -9.14
C ASN A 76 -9.22 -10.60 -8.27
N ARG A 77 -8.03 -10.73 -8.88
CA ARG A 77 -6.78 -11.00 -8.16
C ARG A 77 -6.32 -9.76 -7.39
N VAL A 78 -6.17 -8.62 -8.08
CA VAL A 78 -5.80 -7.33 -7.45
C VAL A 78 -6.82 -6.95 -6.38
N GLN A 79 -8.12 -7.09 -6.68
CA GLN A 79 -9.17 -6.75 -5.73
C GLN A 79 -9.23 -7.71 -4.52
N LYS A 80 -8.80 -8.96 -4.66
CA LYS A 80 -8.68 -9.89 -3.53
C LYS A 80 -7.60 -9.43 -2.55
N TRP A 81 -6.39 -9.17 -3.03
CA TRP A 81 -5.28 -8.68 -2.19
C TRP A 81 -5.67 -7.39 -1.46
N LEU A 82 -6.15 -6.38 -2.20
CA LEU A 82 -6.58 -5.12 -1.59
C LEU A 82 -7.65 -5.30 -0.50
N ARG A 83 -8.62 -6.20 -0.69
CA ARG A 83 -9.63 -6.49 0.34
C ARG A 83 -9.03 -7.18 1.56
N ASP A 84 -8.14 -8.14 1.35
CA ASP A 84 -7.56 -8.93 2.42
C ASP A 84 -6.64 -8.08 3.31
N ILE A 85 -5.76 -7.24 2.74
CA ILE A 85 -4.94 -6.32 3.55
C ILE A 85 -5.76 -5.25 4.25
N LYS A 86 -6.82 -4.71 3.63
CA LYS A 86 -7.70 -3.73 4.30
C LYS A 86 -8.41 -4.30 5.52
N LYS A 87 -8.79 -5.58 5.49
CA LYS A 87 -9.34 -6.26 6.66
C LYS A 87 -8.30 -6.34 7.78
N GLU A 88 -7.07 -6.70 7.44
CA GLU A 88 -5.99 -6.74 8.44
C GLU A 88 -5.62 -5.36 8.98
N LEU A 89 -5.61 -4.34 8.13
CA LEU A 89 -5.42 -2.95 8.55
C LEU A 89 -6.49 -2.53 9.55
N LYS A 90 -7.76 -2.86 9.29
CA LYS A 90 -8.86 -2.57 10.21
C LYS A 90 -8.65 -3.26 11.56
N THR A 91 -8.34 -4.56 11.56
CA THR A 91 -8.03 -5.29 12.80
C THR A 91 -6.83 -4.69 13.55
N PHE A 92 -5.80 -4.27 12.83
CA PHE A 92 -4.63 -3.61 13.42
C PHE A 92 -5.01 -2.29 14.09
N GLN A 93 -5.79 -1.43 13.41
CA GLN A 93 -6.25 -0.15 13.96
C GLN A 93 -7.15 -0.34 15.19
N GLU A 94 -8.05 -1.33 15.19
CA GLU A 94 -8.90 -1.65 16.33
C GLU A 94 -8.10 -2.10 17.56
N GLN A 95 -7.07 -2.93 17.36
CA GLN A 95 -6.18 -3.38 18.44
C GLN A 95 -5.31 -2.25 18.98
N ASP A 96 -4.82 -1.37 18.10
CA ASP A 96 -4.00 -0.24 18.51
C ASP A 96 -4.83 0.80 19.28
N GLN A 97 -6.06 1.07 18.85
CA GLN A 97 -6.99 1.94 19.56
C GLN A 97 -7.30 1.41 20.98
N GLY A 98 -7.64 0.12 21.10
CA GLY A 98 -7.93 -0.49 22.41
C GLY A 98 -6.75 -0.44 23.39
N ARG A 99 -5.50 -0.48 22.90
CA ARG A 99 -4.30 -0.32 23.73
C ARG A 99 -4.09 1.12 24.21
N ARG A 100 -4.41 2.11 23.37
CA ARG A 100 -4.32 3.53 23.76
C ARG A 100 -5.36 3.85 24.84
N ASP A 101 -6.60 3.42 24.63
CA ASP A 101 -7.69 3.63 25.59
C ASP A 101 -7.39 2.97 26.97
N GLU A 102 -6.73 1.80 27.00
CA GLU A 102 -6.31 1.15 28.25
C GLU A 102 -5.16 1.89 28.96
N ASN A 103 -4.21 2.46 28.22
CA ASN A 103 -3.11 3.25 28.80
C ASN A 103 -3.58 4.61 29.32
N ASP A 104 -4.57 5.24 28.69
CA ASP A 104 -5.13 6.53 29.15
C ASP A 104 -5.99 6.40 30.41
N MET A 105 -6.38 5.18 30.81
CA MET A 105 -7.11 4.89 32.05
C MET A 105 -6.22 4.52 33.25
N ARG A 106 -4.90 4.42 33.07
CA ARG A 106 -3.92 4.10 34.13
C ARG A 106 -3.20 5.34 34.65
#